data_AF-A0A923UFU8-F1
#
_entry.id   AF-A0A923UFU8-F1
#
_cell.length_a   1.000
_cell.length_b   1.000
_cell.length_c   1.000
_cell.angle_alpha   90.00
_cell.angle_beta   90.00
_cell.angle_gamma   90.00
#
_symmetry.space_group_name_H-M   'P 1'
#
loop_
_entity.id
_entity.type
_entity.pdbx_description
1 polymer ?
#
loop_
_entity_poly.entity_id
_entity_poly.type
_entity_poly.pdbx_seq_one_letter_code
_entity_poly.pdbx_strand_id
1 'polypeptide(L)'
;MTIIHPLIPTHCPSCKAPLILTSTGVDLFCGNTDDCPAQILGRLSYYCQRSRANIPGLSTKILEKLINQNQVTDIFDIYSLDYNLVSQWNGFGSKSVENLKNSIDQSKNTISPTKFLASLGIKGIGIEVASLICNQLEV
;
A
#
# COMPACT_ATOMS: atom_id res chain seq x y z
N MET A 1 -39.06 -13.10 -12.76
CA MET A 1 -37.76 -13.28 -12.06
C MET A 1 -36.70 -12.64 -12.93
N THR A 2 -36.52 -11.32 -12.81
CA THR A 2 -35.57 -10.60 -13.67
C THR A 2 -34.18 -10.86 -13.12
N ILE A 3 -33.37 -11.64 -13.83
CA ILE A 3 -31.96 -11.82 -13.51
C ILE A 3 -31.29 -10.46 -13.74
N ILE A 4 -31.00 -9.75 -12.65
CA ILE A 4 -30.20 -8.54 -12.66
C ILE A 4 -28.77 -9.00 -12.97
N HIS A 5 -28.35 -8.92 -14.23
CA HIS A 5 -26.92 -9.03 -14.55
C HIS A 5 -26.24 -7.80 -13.95
N PRO A 6 -25.22 -7.96 -13.08
CA PRO A 6 -24.47 -6.82 -12.59
C PRO A 6 -23.79 -6.13 -13.78
N LEU A 7 -24.10 -4.85 -13.98
CA LEU A 7 -23.48 -4.04 -15.03
C LEU A 7 -21.99 -3.91 -14.71
N ILE A 8 -21.14 -4.44 -15.59
CA ILE A 8 -19.69 -4.31 -15.45
C ILE A 8 -19.32 -2.83 -15.69
N PRO A 9 -18.66 -2.16 -14.74
CA PRO A 9 -18.27 -0.77 -14.93
C PRO A 9 -17.27 -0.64 -16.08
N THR A 10 -17.39 0.43 -16.86
CA THR A 10 -16.40 0.78 -17.90
C THR A 10 -15.28 1.69 -17.38
N HIS A 11 -15.51 2.33 -16.23
CA HIS A 11 -14.59 3.27 -15.60
C HIS A 11 -14.37 2.92 -14.13
N CYS A 12 -13.16 3.17 -13.63
CA CYS A 12 -12.78 2.87 -12.26
C CYS A 12 -13.66 3.67 -11.28
N PRO A 13 -14.28 3.04 -10.28
CA PRO A 13 -15.10 3.76 -9.31
C PRO A 13 -14.29 4.74 -8.45
N SER A 14 -13.00 4.47 -8.24
CA SER A 14 -12.08 5.29 -7.44
C SER A 14 -11.56 6.51 -8.21
N CYS A 15 -10.89 6.33 -9.36
CA CYS A 15 -10.22 7.42 -10.08
C CYS A 15 -10.86 7.80 -11.42
N LYS A 16 -11.97 7.15 -11.81
CA LYS A 16 -12.69 7.36 -13.06
C LYS A 16 -11.92 7.05 -14.35
N ALA A 17 -10.69 6.55 -14.28
CA ALA A 17 -9.95 6.10 -15.46
C ALA A 17 -10.61 4.89 -16.15
N PRO A 18 -10.46 4.71 -17.48
CA PRO A 18 -10.96 3.53 -18.18
C PRO A 18 -10.43 2.23 -17.58
N LEU A 19 -11.30 1.22 -17.49
CA LEU A 19 -10.92 -0.12 -17.03
C LEU A 19 -10.40 -0.96 -18.20
N ILE A 20 -9.43 -1.82 -17.91
CA ILE A 20 -8.78 -2.73 -18.86
C ILE A 20 -9.22 -4.15 -18.49
N LEU A 21 -9.92 -4.81 -19.40
CA LEU A 21 -10.22 -6.24 -19.30
C LEU A 21 -9.00 -7.04 -19.75
N THR A 22 -8.62 -8.06 -19.00
CA THR A 22 -7.50 -8.92 -19.37
C THR A 22 -7.79 -9.72 -20.64
N SER A 23 -6.73 -10.23 -21.27
CA SER A 23 -6.84 -11.10 -22.45
C SER A 23 -7.61 -12.40 -22.17
N THR A 24 -7.66 -12.85 -20.92
CA THR A 24 -8.48 -14.00 -20.50
C THR A 24 -9.97 -13.66 -20.42
N GLY A 25 -10.32 -12.37 -20.40
CA GLY A 25 -11.70 -11.89 -20.23
C GLY A 25 -12.23 -12.02 -18.80
N VAL A 26 -11.40 -12.44 -17.84
CA VAL A 26 -11.83 -12.77 -16.47
C VAL A 26 -11.60 -11.61 -15.50
N ASP A 27 -10.46 -10.91 -15.63
CA ASP A 27 -10.06 -9.88 -14.67
C ASP A 27 -10.19 -8.48 -15.26
N LEU A 28 -10.61 -7.54 -14.43
CA LEU A 28 -10.79 -6.13 -14.79
C LEU A 28 -9.90 -5.25 -13.91
N PHE A 29 -8.97 -4.54 -14.53
CA PHE A 29 -8.00 -3.69 -13.82
C PHE A 29 -8.18 -2.22 -14.16
N CYS A 30 -7.83 -1.35 -13.22
CA CYS A 30 -7.69 0.07 -13.49
C CYS A 30 -6.36 0.34 -14.19
N GLY A 31 -6.40 1.00 -15.36
CA GLY A 31 -5.21 1.34 -16.13
C GLY A 31 -4.37 2.48 -15.55
N ASN A 32 -4.94 3.28 -14.64
CA ASN A 32 -4.19 4.30 -13.91
C ASN A 32 -3.46 3.66 -12.72
N THR A 33 -2.25 3.15 -12.97
CA THR A 33 -1.45 2.46 -11.95
C THR A 33 -0.86 3.41 -10.93
N ASP A 34 -0.53 4.64 -11.32
CA ASP A 34 0.29 5.51 -10.50
C ASP A 34 -0.58 6.31 -9.52
N ASP A 35 -1.62 6.98 -10.02
CA ASP A 35 -2.38 7.98 -9.25
C ASP A 35 -3.73 7.48 -8.72
N CYS A 36 -4.13 6.23 -9.02
CA CYS A 36 -5.41 5.73 -8.55
C CYS A 36 -5.41 5.57 -7.01
N PRO A 37 -6.27 6.31 -6.26
CA PRO A 37 -6.23 6.28 -4.80
C PRO A 37 -6.43 4.89 -4.20
N ALA A 38 -7.29 4.07 -4.82
CA ALA A 38 -7.49 2.69 -4.40
C ALA A 38 -6.25 1.80 -4.65
N GLN A 39 -5.51 2.04 -5.74
CA GLN A 39 -4.28 1.30 -6.01
C GLN A 39 -3.14 1.74 -5.07
N ILE A 40 -3.00 3.04 -4.83
CA ILE A 40 -2.06 3.59 -3.84
C ILE A 40 -2.34 2.98 -2.46
N LEU A 41 -3.59 3.07 -1.99
CA LEU A 41 -3.98 2.50 -0.71
C LEU A 41 -3.69 1.00 -0.62
N GLY A 42 -3.95 0.27 -1.71
CA GLY A 42 -3.66 -1.17 -1.81
C GLY A 42 -2.17 -1.47 -1.68
N ARG A 43 -1.30 -0.75 -2.42
CA ARG A 43 0.16 -0.90 -2.36
C ARG A 43 0.72 -0.59 -0.98
N LEU A 44 0.32 0.55 -0.40
CA LEU A 44 0.81 0.97 0.90
C LEU A 44 0.30 0.06 2.02
N SER A 45 -0.96 -0.36 1.95
CA SER A 45 -1.52 -1.33 2.90
C SER A 45 -0.80 -2.67 2.80
N TYR A 46 -0.49 -3.13 1.58
CA TYR A 46 0.28 -4.35 1.35
C TYR A 46 1.68 -4.24 1.97
N TYR A 47 2.38 -3.14 1.73
CA TYR A 47 3.71 -2.89 2.27
C TYR A 47 3.75 -2.95 3.81
N CYS A 48 2.80 -2.27 4.47
CA CYS A 48 2.78 -2.12 5.94
C CYS A 48 2.39 -3.37 6.72
N GLN A 49 1.96 -4.46 6.07
CA GLN A 49 1.47 -5.66 6.75
C GLN A 49 2.50 -6.29 7.69
N ARG A 50 2.00 -7.01 8.71
CA ARG A 50 2.81 -7.68 9.73
C ARG A 50 3.83 -8.68 9.17
N SER A 51 3.49 -9.38 8.09
CA SER A 51 4.38 -10.34 7.42
C SER A 51 5.45 -9.68 6.53
N ARG A 52 5.39 -8.36 6.36
CA ARG A 52 6.23 -7.55 5.46
C ARG A 52 7.02 -6.51 6.25
N ALA A 53 6.81 -5.22 5.99
CA ALA A 53 7.53 -4.14 6.66
C ALA A 53 7.12 -3.96 8.13
N ASN A 54 5.99 -4.56 8.53
CA ASN A 54 5.49 -4.58 9.91
C ASN A 54 5.52 -3.20 10.55
N ILE A 55 4.65 -2.30 10.08
CA ILE A 55 4.51 -0.95 10.64
C ILE A 55 3.18 -0.84 11.39
N PRO A 56 3.14 -1.25 12.68
CA PRO A 56 1.98 -0.99 13.54
C PRO A 56 1.59 0.49 13.52
N GLY A 57 0.28 0.76 13.57
CA GLY A 57 -0.25 2.12 13.50
C GLY A 57 -0.56 2.60 12.08
N LEU A 58 0.06 2.05 11.03
CA LEU A 58 -0.35 2.31 9.64
C LEU A 58 -1.41 1.31 9.17
N SER A 59 -2.60 1.38 9.80
CA SER A 59 -3.77 0.65 9.32
C SER A 59 -4.27 1.21 7.98
N THR A 60 -5.01 0.42 7.20
CA THR A 60 -5.65 0.88 5.95
C THR A 60 -6.45 2.15 6.13
N LYS A 61 -7.18 2.32 7.25
CA LYS A 61 -7.95 3.54 7.54
C LYS A 61 -7.05 4.76 7.78
N ILE A 62 -5.90 4.57 8.42
CA ILE A 62 -4.93 5.64 8.64
C ILE A 62 -4.23 6.01 7.33
N LEU A 63 -3.84 5.02 6.52
CA LEU A 63 -3.29 5.24 5.18
C LEU A 63 -4.28 5.98 4.29
N GLU A 64 -5.56 5.60 4.29
CA GLU A 64 -6.61 6.30 3.54
C GLU A 64 -6.70 7.78 3.94
N LYS A 65 -6.65 8.07 5.25
CA LYS A 65 -6.62 9.45 5.75
C LYS A 65 -5.38 10.21 5.27
N LEU A 66 -4.19 9.59 5.36
CA LEU A 66 -2.93 10.17 4.91
C LEU A 66 -2.95 10.49 3.40
N ILE A 67 -3.45 9.57 2.57
CA ILE A 67 -3.61 9.73 1.13
C ILE A 67 -4.59 10.87 0.82
N ASN A 68 -5.76 10.90 1.49
CA ASN A 68 -6.76 11.94 1.28
C ASN A 68 -6.27 13.35 1.67
N GLN A 69 -5.24 13.44 2.53
CA GLN A 69 -4.59 14.69 2.92
C GLN A 69 -3.32 14.97 2.12
N ASN A 70 -3.06 14.21 1.04
CA ASN A 70 -1.87 14.28 0.19
C ASN A 70 -0.55 14.22 0.97
N GLN A 71 -0.53 13.49 2.10
CA GLN A 71 0.67 13.31 2.91
C GLN A 71 1.46 12.07 2.55
N VAL A 72 0.80 11.07 1.95
CA VAL A 72 1.43 9.83 1.52
C VAL A 72 0.85 9.42 0.19
N THR A 73 1.71 9.30 -0.81
CA THR A 73 1.39 8.85 -2.18
C THR A 73 2.19 7.60 -2.55
N ASP A 74 3.34 7.39 -1.90
CA ASP A 74 4.19 6.22 -2.11
C ASP A 74 4.83 5.71 -0.80
N ILE A 75 5.73 4.73 -0.94
CA ILE A 75 6.42 4.10 0.20
C ILE A 75 7.45 5.07 0.81
N PHE A 76 8.05 5.95 0.01
CA PHE A 76 9.05 6.90 0.51
C PHE A 76 8.42 7.91 1.46
N ASP A 77 7.22 8.38 1.13
CA ASP A 77 6.44 9.31 1.94
C ASP A 77 6.14 8.77 3.35
N ILE A 78 5.99 7.45 3.51
CA ILE A 78 5.84 6.83 4.83
C ILE A 78 7.04 7.14 5.73
N TYR A 79 8.24 7.15 5.15
CA TYR A 79 9.49 7.31 5.87
C TYR A 79 9.92 8.77 6.06
N SER A 80 9.33 9.69 5.32
CA SER A 80 9.55 11.15 5.39
C SER A 80 8.37 11.92 6.01
N LEU A 81 7.42 11.22 6.63
CA LEU A 81 6.19 11.78 7.18
C LEU A 81 6.44 12.95 8.16
N ASP A 82 5.73 14.07 7.98
CA ASP A 82 5.77 15.20 8.91
C ASP A 82 4.93 14.89 10.17
N TYR A 83 5.61 14.43 11.22
CA TYR A 83 4.99 14.11 12.50
C TYR A 83 4.35 15.33 13.20
N ASN A 84 4.84 16.55 12.95
CA ASN A 84 4.25 17.74 13.54
C ASN A 84 2.85 17.97 12.96
N LEU A 85 2.70 17.82 11.65
CA LEU A 85 1.41 17.92 10.99
C LEU A 85 0.46 16.79 11.44
N VAL A 86 0.93 15.54 11.47
CA VAL A 86 0.11 14.39 11.88
C VAL A 86 -0.40 14.55 13.31
N SER A 87 0.39 15.16 14.21
CA SER A 87 -0.02 15.40 15.60
C SER A 87 -1.20 16.38 15.75
N GLN A 88 -1.48 17.19 14.74
CA GLN A 88 -2.60 18.14 14.74
C GLN A 88 -3.93 17.47 14.37
N TRP A 89 -3.92 16.22 13.93
CA TRP A 89 -5.11 15.55 13.41
C TRP A 89 -5.94 14.88 14.51
N ASN A 90 -7.27 15.01 14.42
CA ASN A 90 -8.18 14.28 15.30
C ASN A 90 -7.91 12.77 15.25
N GLY A 91 -7.72 12.18 16.43
CA GLY A 91 -7.38 10.76 16.62
C GLY A 91 -5.89 10.46 16.77
N PHE A 92 -4.99 11.44 16.59
CA PHE A 92 -3.55 11.29 16.78
C PHE A 92 -3.07 12.01 18.05
N GLY A 93 -3.26 11.36 19.21
CA GLY A 93 -2.67 11.84 20.45
C GLY A 93 -1.13 11.74 20.43
N SER A 94 -0.46 12.47 21.32
CA SER A 94 1.02 12.49 21.44
C SER A 94 1.63 11.09 21.49
N LYS A 95 1.06 10.19 22.30
CA LYS A 95 1.52 8.80 22.39
C LYS A 95 1.32 8.00 21.10
N SER A 96 0.26 8.27 20.36
CA SER A 96 0.00 7.61 19.07
C SER A 96 1.04 8.01 18.04
N VAL A 97 1.39 9.30 17.99
CA VAL A 97 2.42 9.81 17.07
C VAL A 97 3.79 9.24 17.43
N GLU A 98 4.13 9.19 18.71
CA GLU A 98 5.37 8.57 19.19
C GLU A 98 5.44 7.08 18.81
N ASN A 99 4.36 6.32 19.02
CA ASN A 99 4.31 4.90 18.64
C ASN A 99 4.43 4.70 17.13
N LEU A 100 3.83 5.59 16.32
CA LEU A 100 3.93 5.55 14.87
C LEU A 100 5.38 5.79 14.43
N LYS A 101 6.01 6.85 14.95
CA LYS A 101 7.42 7.17 14.68
C LYS A 101 8.33 5.99 15.01
N ASN A 102 8.19 5.43 16.21
CA ASN A 102 8.98 4.27 16.65
C ASN A 102 8.76 3.05 15.74
N SER A 103 7.53 2.82 15.28
CA SER A 103 7.21 1.69 14.38
C SER A 103 7.83 1.87 13.00
N ILE A 104 7.80 3.08 12.44
CA ILE A 104 8.41 3.42 11.16
C ILE A 104 9.93 3.27 11.25
N ASP A 105 10.56 3.80 12.30
CA ASP A 105 12.02 3.70 12.49
C ASP A 105 12.45 2.25 12.76
N GLN A 106 11.67 1.47 13.51
CA GLN A 106 11.93 0.04 13.69
C GLN A 106 11.86 -0.73 12.37
N SER A 107 10.87 -0.44 11.53
CA SER A 107 10.71 -1.08 10.22
C SER A 107 11.95 -0.90 9.33
N LYS A 108 12.50 0.32 9.28
CA LYS A 108 13.74 0.62 8.52
C LYS A 108 14.91 -0.30 8.91
N ASN A 109 15.03 -0.62 10.19
CA ASN A 109 16.20 -1.31 10.74
C ASN A 109 16.02 -2.84 10.85
N THR A 110 14.79 -3.34 10.74
CA THR A 110 14.48 -4.76 11.03
C THR A 110 13.93 -5.53 9.84
N ILE A 111 13.53 -4.85 8.77
CA ILE A 111 13.08 -5.52 7.55
C ILE A 111 14.26 -6.23 6.88
N SER A 112 14.09 -7.51 6.54
CA SER A 112 15.10 -8.24 5.77
C SER A 112 15.00 -7.91 4.28
N PRO A 113 16.07 -8.05 3.49
CA PRO A 113 16.05 -7.82 2.05
C PRO A 113 14.96 -8.62 1.33
N THR A 114 14.78 -9.90 1.71
CA THR A 114 13.70 -10.75 1.19
C THR A 114 12.30 -10.18 1.47
N LYS A 115 12.04 -9.72 2.70
CA LYS A 115 10.74 -9.13 3.07
C LYS A 115 10.51 -7.79 2.39
N PHE A 116 11.56 -6.98 2.28
CA PHE A 116 11.52 -5.70 1.57
C PHE A 116 11.18 -5.90 0.10
N LEU A 117 11.91 -6.77 -0.60
CA LEU A 117 11.65 -7.05 -2.02
C LEU A 117 10.23 -7.58 -2.24
N ALA A 118 9.79 -8.52 -1.39
CA ALA A 118 8.43 -9.04 -1.45
C ALA A 118 7.37 -7.97 -1.11
N SER A 119 7.68 -6.97 -0.28
CA SER A 119 6.73 -5.94 0.14
C SER A 119 6.51 -4.85 -0.92
N LEU A 120 7.37 -4.75 -1.93
CA LEU A 120 7.19 -3.84 -3.06
C LEU A 120 5.99 -4.21 -3.95
N GLY A 121 5.45 -5.43 -3.82
CA GLY A 121 4.26 -5.84 -4.56
C GLY A 121 4.49 -6.04 -6.05
N ILE A 122 5.72 -6.35 -6.45
CA ILE A 122 6.08 -6.61 -7.86
C ILE A 122 5.35 -7.87 -8.33
N LYS A 123 4.68 -7.79 -9.47
CA LYS A 123 3.90 -8.90 -10.03
C LYS A 123 4.78 -10.14 -10.21
N GLY A 124 4.35 -11.26 -9.61
CA GLY A 124 5.07 -12.53 -9.67
C GLY A 124 6.21 -12.68 -8.65
N ILE A 125 6.53 -11.64 -7.88
CA ILE A 125 7.59 -11.67 -6.86
C ILE A 125 6.95 -11.77 -5.47
N GLY A 126 6.56 -12.99 -5.10
CA GLY A 126 6.18 -13.33 -3.73
C GLY A 126 7.40 -13.52 -2.81
N ILE A 127 7.16 -13.90 -1.56
CA ILE A 127 8.23 -14.12 -0.56
C ILE A 127 9.23 -15.19 -1.00
N GLU A 128 8.77 -16.24 -1.69
CA GLU A 128 9.61 -17.33 -2.18
C GLU A 128 10.54 -16.87 -3.30
N VAL A 129 9.99 -16.20 -4.32
CA VAL A 129 10.77 -15.65 -5.44
C VAL A 129 11.73 -14.57 -4.94
N ALA A 130 11.29 -13.71 -4.03
CA ALA A 130 12.16 -12.71 -3.40
C ALA A 130 13.33 -13.37 -2.66
N SER A 131 13.09 -14.48 -1.95
CA SER A 131 14.14 -15.22 -1.24
C SER A 131 15.18 -15.78 -2.21
N LEU A 132 14.73 -16.37 -3.32
CA LEU A 132 15.62 -16.87 -4.37
C LEU A 132 16.50 -15.76 -4.95
N ILE A 133 15.91 -14.59 -5.24
CA ILE A 133 16.64 -13.43 -5.77
C ILE A 133 17.69 -12.94 -4.77
N CYS A 134 17.30 -12.75 -3.50
CA CYS A 134 18.21 -12.29 -2.45
C CYS A 134 19.38 -13.25 -2.23
N ASN A 135 19.12 -14.56 -2.17
CA ASN A 135 20.17 -15.58 -2.03
C ASN A 135 21.16 -15.56 -3.21
N GLN A 136 20.67 -15.35 -4.43
CA GLN A 136 21.53 -15.26 -5.61
C GLN A 136 22.42 -14.00 -5.62
N LEU A 137 21.96 -12.93 -4.96
CA LEU A 137 22.66 -11.65 -4.87
C LEU A 137 23.51 -11.51 -3.60
N GLU A 138 23.51 -12.53 -2.72
CA GLU A 138 24.20 -12.53 -1.42
C GLU A 138 23.80 -11.35 -0.51
N VAL A 139 22.54 -10.94 -0.58
CA VAL A 139 21.95 -9.84 0.24
C VAL A 139 20.84 -10.31 1.17
#